data_AF-A0A8J4BKR4-F1
#
_entry.id   AF-A0A8J4BKR4-F1
#
_cell.length_a   1.000
_cell.length_b   1.000
_cell.length_c   1.000
_cell.angle_alpha   90.00
_cell.angle_beta   90.00
_cell.angle_gamma   90.00
#
_symmetry.space_group_name_H-M   'P 1'
#
loop_
_entity.id
_entity.type
_entity.pdbx_description
1 polymer ?
#
loop_
_entity_poly.entity_id
_entity_poly.type
_entity_poly.pdbx_seq_one_letter_code
_entity_poly.pdbx_strand_id
1 'polypeptide(L)'
;MFIGNLAALICIVAFQAFLHSDAALVAVYSVQRHGARNVLPKGIFLTEDDLIGGPTLLPQGQLQTYNAGVSFRTRYLNTTTCVATSTCLPGFGNGTKYGVLNQPGVGFGNFNLYVRSSSLDRAILSGQCFFNGIFPPDPTDSTNTSYMPTGEQVVPVYTRIDAEDILIRAYTKCSTYQNRLLTWFSGPEFSAKVAESEPLRRQVQMQMPGMDTTLVNWWNVYDAINVYRTYNVGNPVPNFTQSLFNQIQDLAYWLETSKMRSNLTGNLLGGVALADLTNYFRLAATASSNGLQAFYRLLSLSGHYNTQLGLIAALDLDTWTPAQGFSWLRSLPKLAAVMVFELHAIDAAAVTLPEGSWPSFFVRLVYQDGPAASYGTVPLPCMSTAAAVALSPGACTLSDFLSYASARALNDSQAWCAACNNSVLNACVAAKYVGALAAAEAAAAPDGSSGGGGGTEPWKIAVSVVVTFVGTVLLAAVAAAFWFHGGRGRGDADAAAARQFGGGVGNLATQLVVCEDGRGRAI
;
A
#
# COMPACT_ATOMS: atom_id res chain seq x y z
N MET A 1 -15.58 -28.59 57.73
CA MET A 1 -16.30 -28.92 56.48
C MET A 1 -16.19 -27.84 55.39
N PHE A 2 -15.14 -26.99 55.39
CA PHE A 2 -15.02 -25.83 54.47
C PHE A 2 -13.64 -25.66 53.81
N ILE A 3 -12.79 -26.69 53.82
CA ILE A 3 -11.42 -26.64 53.24
C ILE A 3 -11.31 -27.48 51.95
N GLY A 4 -12.31 -28.32 51.64
CA GLY A 4 -12.29 -29.21 50.47
C GLY A 4 -12.63 -28.58 49.11
N ASN A 5 -13.24 -27.39 49.08
CA ASN A 5 -13.71 -26.77 47.83
C ASN A 5 -12.73 -25.77 47.20
N LEU A 6 -11.66 -25.36 47.90
CA LEU A 6 -10.69 -24.40 47.35
C LEU A 6 -9.67 -25.08 46.42
N ALA A 7 -9.27 -26.32 46.72
CA ALA A 7 -8.32 -27.07 45.90
C ALA A 7 -8.91 -27.49 44.54
N ALA A 8 -10.21 -27.84 44.50
CA ALA A 8 -10.91 -28.16 43.25
C ALA A 8 -11.08 -26.92 42.34
N LEU A 9 -11.32 -25.74 42.92
CA LEU A 9 -11.43 -24.50 42.15
C LEU A 9 -10.07 -24.04 41.60
N ILE A 10 -8.98 -24.20 42.37
CA ILE A 10 -7.62 -23.89 41.92
C ILE A 10 -7.16 -24.85 40.80
N CYS A 11 -7.51 -26.13 40.87
CA CYS A 11 -7.21 -27.09 39.80
C CYS A 11 -7.99 -26.83 38.50
N ILE A 12 -9.24 -26.35 38.56
CA ILE A 12 -10.03 -26.03 37.36
C ILE A 12 -9.53 -24.74 36.69
N VAL A 13 -9.07 -23.74 37.46
CA VAL A 13 -8.46 -22.53 36.91
C VAL A 13 -7.05 -22.81 36.34
N ALA A 14 -6.31 -23.77 36.91
CA ALA A 14 -4.99 -24.17 36.38
C ALA A 14 -5.09 -25.02 35.10
N PHE A 15 -6.18 -25.76 34.86
CA PHE A 15 -6.33 -26.61 33.68
C PHE A 15 -6.83 -25.86 32.42
N GLN A 16 -7.45 -24.68 32.58
CA GLN A 16 -7.80 -23.83 31.42
C GLN A 16 -6.61 -23.06 30.84
N ALA A 17 -5.43 -23.11 31.47
CA ALA A 17 -4.25 -22.37 31.01
C ALA A 17 -3.50 -23.03 29.83
N PHE A 18 -3.84 -24.24 29.41
CA PHE A 18 -2.99 -25.04 28.50
C PHE A 18 -3.65 -25.60 27.24
N LEU A 19 -4.87 -25.20 26.92
CA LEU A 19 -5.48 -25.48 25.62
C LEU A 19 -5.62 -24.19 24.81
N HIS A 20 -4.49 -23.50 24.58
CA HIS A 20 -4.44 -22.52 23.50
C HIS A 20 -4.47 -23.32 22.20
N SER A 21 -5.56 -23.21 21.46
CA SER A 21 -5.59 -23.61 20.05
C SER A 21 -4.78 -22.56 19.32
N ASP A 22 -3.50 -22.87 19.07
CA ASP A 22 -2.60 -21.96 18.35
C ASP A 22 -3.11 -21.80 16.93
N ALA A 23 -3.76 -20.65 16.65
CA ALA A 23 -4.18 -20.33 15.30
C ALA A 23 -2.93 -20.14 14.42
N ALA A 24 -2.88 -20.85 13.29
CA ALA A 24 -1.78 -20.79 12.35
C ALA A 24 -1.96 -19.64 11.37
N LEU A 25 -0.86 -18.96 11.02
CA LEU A 25 -0.88 -17.88 10.03
C LEU A 25 -1.16 -18.43 8.62
N VAL A 26 -2.15 -17.85 7.95
CA VAL A 26 -2.61 -18.24 6.62
C VAL A 26 -2.16 -17.24 5.56
N ALA A 27 -2.36 -15.96 5.84
CA ALA A 27 -2.11 -14.89 4.89
C ALA A 27 -1.69 -13.60 5.59
N VAL A 28 -0.93 -12.78 4.87
CA VAL A 28 -0.45 -11.47 5.31
C VAL A 28 -0.78 -10.42 4.26
N TYR A 29 -1.27 -9.27 4.72
CA TYR A 29 -1.40 -8.04 3.96
C TYR A 29 -0.52 -6.97 4.61
N SER A 30 0.57 -6.58 3.95
CA SER A 30 1.51 -5.59 4.48
C SER A 30 1.43 -4.26 3.75
N VAL A 31 1.63 -3.16 4.48
CA VAL A 31 1.73 -1.80 3.94
C VAL A 31 2.98 -1.16 4.52
N GLN A 32 3.96 -0.88 3.67
CA GLN A 32 5.23 -0.30 4.07
C GLN A 32 5.35 1.17 3.65
N ARG A 33 5.97 1.98 4.50
CA ARG A 33 6.47 3.31 4.15
C ARG A 33 7.83 3.15 3.48
N HIS A 34 8.10 3.94 2.45
CA HIS A 34 9.44 4.04 1.87
C HIS A 34 10.55 4.37 2.90
N GLY A 35 11.80 4.06 2.55
CA GLY A 35 12.99 4.42 3.32
C GLY A 35 13.39 5.90 3.21
N ALA A 36 14.53 6.25 3.81
CA ALA A 36 15.13 7.58 3.72
C ALA A 36 15.33 8.08 2.28
N ARG A 37 15.08 9.37 2.10
CA ARG A 37 15.08 10.06 0.81
C ARG A 37 15.71 11.45 0.96
N ASN A 38 16.02 12.10 -0.16
CA ASN A 38 16.30 13.53 -0.16
C ASN A 38 15.04 14.36 0.20
N VAL A 39 15.16 15.69 0.22
CA VAL A 39 14.09 16.61 0.63
C VAL A 39 12.85 16.42 -0.24
N LEU A 40 11.67 16.48 0.40
CA LEU A 40 10.35 16.34 -0.23
C LEU A 40 9.52 17.59 0.03
N PRO A 41 9.56 18.56 -0.89
CA PRO A 41 8.61 19.65 -0.91
C PRO A 41 7.19 19.11 -1.06
N LYS A 42 6.27 19.60 -0.24
CA LYS A 42 4.85 19.31 -0.31
C LYS A 42 4.01 20.57 -0.30
N GLY A 43 2.96 20.56 -1.09
CA GLY A 43 1.88 21.54 -1.01
C GLY A 43 0.91 21.24 0.13
N ILE A 44 -0.04 22.16 0.32
CA ILE A 44 -1.07 22.07 1.37
C ILE A 44 -1.95 20.82 1.22
N PHE A 45 -2.11 20.32 -0.01
CA PHE A 45 -2.92 19.15 -0.35
C PHE A 45 -2.13 17.84 -0.36
N LEU A 46 -0.95 17.81 0.28
CA LEU A 46 -0.05 16.66 0.29
C LEU A 46 0.45 16.28 -1.11
N THR A 47 0.21 17.12 -2.10
CA THR A 47 0.78 17.03 -3.45
C THR A 47 2.27 17.29 -3.35
N GLU A 48 3.03 16.51 -4.10
CA GLU A 48 4.47 16.64 -4.23
C GLU A 48 4.71 17.28 -5.60
N ASP A 49 5.78 18.06 -5.77
CA ASP A 49 6.08 18.65 -7.09
C ASP A 49 6.16 17.57 -8.17
N ASP A 50 5.64 17.87 -9.37
CA ASP A 50 5.52 16.98 -10.54
C ASP A 50 6.87 16.56 -11.16
N LEU A 51 7.98 16.69 -10.43
CA LEU A 51 9.24 16.10 -10.82
C LEU A 51 9.06 14.60 -10.94
N ILE A 52 9.14 14.08 -12.16
CA ILE A 52 9.03 12.67 -12.50
C ILE A 52 9.92 11.86 -11.53
N GLY A 53 9.30 10.88 -10.84
CA GLY A 53 9.96 10.01 -9.85
C GLY A 53 9.90 10.52 -8.40
N GLY A 54 9.67 11.81 -8.19
CA GLY A 54 9.67 12.46 -6.86
C GLY A 54 11.04 12.41 -6.16
N PRO A 55 11.08 12.68 -4.84
CA PRO A 55 12.31 12.55 -4.06
C PRO A 55 12.97 11.18 -4.20
N THR A 56 14.27 11.17 -4.47
CA THR A 56 15.10 9.98 -4.65
C THR A 56 15.35 9.27 -3.33
N LEU A 57 15.26 7.94 -3.34
CA LEU A 57 15.65 7.09 -2.22
C LEU A 57 17.17 7.14 -2.01
N LEU A 58 17.60 7.43 -0.79
CA LEU A 58 19.01 7.43 -0.43
C LEU A 58 19.52 5.99 -0.20
N PRO A 59 20.85 5.74 -0.28
CA PRO A 59 21.42 4.44 0.10
C PRO A 59 21.05 4.00 1.52
N GLN A 60 20.96 4.95 2.46
CA GLN A 60 20.49 4.68 3.82
C GLN A 60 19.04 4.20 3.82
N GLY A 61 18.20 4.72 2.92
CA GLY A 61 16.80 4.29 2.76
C GLY A 61 16.67 2.89 2.17
N GLN A 62 17.54 2.54 1.22
CA GLN A 62 17.66 1.19 0.70
C GLN A 62 18.03 0.21 1.82
N LEU A 63 19.05 0.54 2.63
CA LEU A 63 19.44 -0.29 3.77
C LEU A 63 18.33 -0.40 4.84
N GLN A 64 17.64 0.71 5.13
CA GLN A 64 16.50 0.70 6.07
C GLN A 64 15.41 -0.26 5.61
N THR A 65 15.02 -0.21 4.34
CA THR A 65 13.95 -1.07 3.80
C THR A 65 14.39 -2.52 3.69
N TYR A 66 15.62 -2.78 3.28
CA TYR A 66 16.23 -4.12 3.36
C TYR A 66 16.18 -4.69 4.78
N ASN A 67 16.60 -3.92 5.79
CA ASN A 67 16.59 -4.38 7.19
C ASN A 67 15.17 -4.62 7.71
N ALA A 68 14.18 -3.80 7.33
CA ALA A 68 12.78 -4.07 7.63
C ALA A 68 12.32 -5.39 6.98
N GLY A 69 12.78 -5.68 5.77
CA GLY A 69 12.57 -6.97 5.09
C GLY A 69 13.21 -8.15 5.82
N VAL A 70 14.42 -7.98 6.37
CA VAL A 70 15.08 -8.99 7.21
C VAL A 70 14.29 -9.24 8.50
N SER A 71 13.77 -8.19 9.14
CA SER A 71 12.88 -8.35 10.30
C SER A 71 11.58 -9.07 9.94
N PHE A 72 10.99 -8.74 8.78
CA PHE A 72 9.81 -9.44 8.25
C PHE A 72 10.11 -10.92 8.01
N ARG A 73 11.22 -11.25 7.33
CA ARG A 73 11.70 -12.63 7.15
C ARG A 73 11.85 -13.37 8.47
N THR A 74 12.45 -12.71 9.45
CA THR A 74 12.66 -13.28 10.79
C THR A 74 11.32 -13.60 11.45
N ARG A 75 10.34 -12.71 11.35
CA ARG A 75 9.00 -12.98 11.89
C ARG A 75 8.30 -14.11 11.14
N TYR A 76 8.27 -14.08 9.81
CA TYR A 76 7.33 -14.90 9.05
C TYR A 76 7.92 -16.13 8.34
N LEU A 77 9.23 -16.17 8.06
CA LEU A 77 9.85 -17.22 7.23
C LEU A 77 10.98 -17.97 7.93
N ASN A 78 11.62 -17.39 8.93
CA ASN A 78 12.64 -18.07 9.72
C ASN A 78 11.96 -19.06 10.67
N THR A 79 12.11 -20.37 10.40
CA THR A 79 11.44 -21.45 11.13
C THR A 79 11.71 -21.43 12.63
N THR A 80 12.89 -21.02 13.07
CA THR A 80 13.23 -20.94 14.50
C THR A 80 12.37 -19.91 15.21
N THR A 81 12.24 -18.71 14.63
CA THR A 81 11.54 -17.59 15.25
C THR A 81 10.03 -17.59 14.96
N CYS A 82 9.63 -17.97 13.75
CA CYS A 82 8.23 -17.98 13.36
C CYS A 82 7.44 -19.09 14.05
N VAL A 83 8.04 -20.27 14.30
CA VAL A 83 7.39 -21.36 15.05
C VAL A 83 7.22 -20.94 16.50
N ALA A 84 8.26 -20.36 17.11
CA ALA A 84 8.22 -19.89 18.50
C ALA A 84 7.19 -18.77 18.75
N THR A 85 6.70 -18.12 17.69
CA THR A 85 5.75 -17.00 17.79
C THR A 85 4.44 -17.27 17.06
N SER A 86 4.22 -18.50 16.57
CA SER A 86 3.05 -18.90 15.77
C SER A 86 2.76 -17.93 14.61
N THR A 87 3.82 -17.50 13.91
CA THR A 87 3.74 -16.54 12.79
C THR A 87 4.37 -17.07 11.51
N CYS A 88 4.62 -18.38 11.39
CA CYS A 88 5.13 -18.93 10.14
C CYS A 88 4.14 -18.74 9.01
N LEU A 89 4.52 -17.96 8.01
CA LEU A 89 3.78 -17.83 6.77
C LEU A 89 4.12 -19.04 5.89
N PRO A 90 3.16 -19.92 5.59
CA PRO A 90 3.47 -21.13 4.85
C PRO A 90 3.92 -20.79 3.42
N GLY A 91 5.01 -21.42 2.96
CA GLY A 91 5.42 -21.48 1.56
C GLY A 91 4.90 -22.75 0.87
N PHE A 92 4.94 -22.82 -0.46
CA PHE A 92 4.63 -24.05 -1.18
C PHE A 92 5.69 -25.11 -0.83
N GLY A 93 5.27 -26.33 -0.50
CA GLY A 93 6.20 -27.42 -0.15
C GLY A 93 7.20 -27.09 0.98
N ASN A 94 6.81 -26.23 1.94
CA ASN A 94 7.66 -25.72 3.03
C ASN A 94 8.89 -24.90 2.60
N GLY A 95 8.97 -24.50 1.32
CA GLY A 95 10.06 -23.65 0.84
C GLY A 95 9.99 -22.23 1.40
N THR A 96 11.14 -21.59 1.57
CA THR A 96 11.26 -20.19 2.02
C THR A 96 11.86 -19.29 0.95
N LYS A 97 12.30 -19.84 -0.19
CA LYS A 97 12.81 -19.09 -1.34
C LYS A 97 11.67 -18.60 -2.22
N TYR A 98 11.93 -17.51 -2.93
CA TYR A 98 11.16 -16.99 -4.04
C TYR A 98 11.72 -17.48 -5.39
N GLY A 99 10.84 -17.87 -6.29
CA GLY A 99 11.22 -18.28 -7.65
C GLY A 99 10.12 -19.04 -8.36
N VAL A 100 10.51 -19.99 -9.22
CA VAL A 100 9.58 -20.89 -9.89
C VAL A 100 9.10 -21.95 -8.90
N LEU A 101 7.79 -22.00 -8.64
CA LEU A 101 7.20 -22.99 -7.75
C LEU A 101 7.52 -24.43 -8.19
N ASN A 102 7.57 -25.35 -7.23
CA ASN A 102 8.01 -26.75 -7.37
C ASN A 102 9.53 -26.96 -7.57
N GLN A 103 10.34 -25.90 -7.58
CA GLN A 103 11.79 -26.02 -7.50
C GLN A 103 12.23 -26.27 -6.03
N PRO A 104 13.37 -26.95 -5.80
CA PRO A 104 13.85 -27.24 -4.45
C PRO A 104 13.99 -25.99 -3.57
N GLY A 105 13.29 -25.99 -2.43
CA GLY A 105 13.31 -24.89 -1.44
C GLY A 105 12.51 -23.65 -1.84
N VAL A 106 11.92 -23.59 -3.04
CA VAL A 106 11.07 -22.48 -3.49
C VAL A 106 9.65 -22.69 -2.99
N GLY A 107 9.23 -21.80 -2.08
CA GLY A 107 7.87 -21.78 -1.56
C GLY A 107 7.08 -20.53 -1.93
N PHE A 108 7.73 -19.51 -2.49
CA PHE A 108 7.08 -18.28 -2.92
C PHE A 108 7.31 -18.03 -4.40
N GLY A 109 6.33 -17.43 -5.06
CA GLY A 109 6.37 -17.09 -6.48
C GLY A 109 5.22 -16.16 -6.84
N ASN A 110 5.11 -15.78 -8.10
CA ASN A 110 4.06 -14.88 -8.61
C ASN A 110 2.62 -15.43 -8.45
N PHE A 111 2.44 -16.70 -8.09
CA PHE A 111 1.13 -17.31 -7.81
C PHE A 111 0.66 -17.12 -6.36
N ASN A 112 1.57 -16.91 -5.41
CA ASN A 112 1.24 -16.81 -3.99
C ASN A 112 1.86 -15.59 -3.29
N LEU A 113 2.52 -14.70 -4.05
CA LEU A 113 3.02 -13.43 -3.59
C LEU A 113 2.69 -12.33 -4.61
N TYR A 114 2.15 -11.21 -4.12
CA TYR A 114 1.87 -10.02 -4.93
C TYR A 114 2.41 -8.77 -4.25
N VAL A 115 3.14 -7.95 -5.01
CA VAL A 115 3.69 -6.67 -4.54
C VAL A 115 3.22 -5.56 -5.44
N ARG A 116 2.63 -4.52 -4.86
CA ARG A 116 2.29 -3.28 -5.57
C ARG A 116 2.93 -2.09 -4.89
N SER A 117 3.36 -1.12 -5.67
CA SER A 117 3.89 0.16 -5.18
C SER A 117 3.20 1.34 -5.86
N SER A 118 3.20 2.50 -5.21
CA SER A 118 2.94 3.76 -5.92
C SER A 118 4.03 3.99 -6.97
N SER A 119 3.72 4.74 -8.04
CA SER A 119 4.67 4.92 -9.16
C SER A 119 5.75 5.98 -8.89
N LEU A 120 6.23 6.06 -7.65
CA LEU A 120 7.31 6.96 -7.27
C LEU A 120 8.57 6.14 -7.03
N ASP A 121 9.71 6.64 -7.53
CA ASP A 121 10.99 5.92 -7.52
C ASP A 121 11.31 5.41 -6.12
N ARG A 122 11.15 6.26 -5.11
CA ARG A 122 11.42 5.88 -3.72
C ARG A 122 10.54 4.77 -3.19
N ALA A 123 9.30 4.65 -3.63
CA ALA A 123 8.38 3.60 -3.19
C ALA A 123 8.68 2.28 -3.92
N ILE A 124 8.92 2.35 -5.24
CA ILE A 124 9.29 1.18 -6.06
C ILE A 124 10.61 0.58 -5.55
N LEU A 125 11.65 1.40 -5.40
CA LEU A 125 12.96 0.96 -4.91
C LEU A 125 12.88 0.45 -3.46
N SER A 126 12.07 1.08 -2.60
CA SER A 126 11.83 0.57 -1.24
C SER A 126 11.19 -0.81 -1.27
N GLY A 127 10.24 -1.03 -2.19
CA GLY A 127 9.62 -2.33 -2.43
C GLY A 127 10.66 -3.38 -2.78
N GLN A 128 11.51 -3.10 -3.76
CA GLN A 128 12.57 -4.00 -4.17
C GLN A 128 13.55 -4.31 -3.02
N CYS A 129 14.04 -3.29 -2.32
CA CYS A 129 14.97 -3.48 -1.20
C CYS A 129 14.35 -4.29 -0.05
N PHE A 130 13.09 -4.02 0.30
CA PHE A 130 12.36 -4.78 1.31
C PHE A 130 12.26 -6.27 0.94
N PHE A 131 11.91 -6.58 -0.31
CA PHE A 131 11.82 -7.97 -0.76
C PHE A 131 13.17 -8.66 -0.93
N ASN A 132 14.25 -7.93 -1.23
CA ASN A 132 15.61 -8.46 -1.12
C ASN A 132 15.99 -8.83 0.33
N GLY A 133 15.42 -8.14 1.32
CA GLY A 133 15.54 -8.50 2.73
C GLY A 133 14.75 -9.77 3.09
N ILE A 134 13.55 -9.92 2.50
CA ILE A 134 12.70 -11.11 2.70
C ILE A 134 13.27 -12.35 2.01
N PHE A 135 13.74 -12.20 0.77
CA PHE A 135 14.31 -13.26 -0.06
C PHE A 135 15.74 -12.84 -0.47
N PRO A 136 16.73 -13.09 0.40
CA PRO A 136 18.11 -12.71 0.13
C PRO A 136 18.67 -13.51 -1.05
N PRO A 137 19.77 -13.08 -1.67
CA PRO A 137 20.44 -13.88 -2.69
C PRO A 137 20.72 -15.31 -2.20
N ASP A 138 20.49 -16.29 -3.05
CA ASP A 138 20.75 -17.69 -2.76
C ASP A 138 22.20 -18.04 -3.14
N PRO A 139 23.11 -18.21 -2.17
CA PRO A 139 24.51 -18.51 -2.47
C PRO A 139 24.70 -19.89 -3.10
N THR A 140 23.68 -20.77 -3.06
CA THR A 140 23.72 -22.07 -3.74
C THR A 140 23.40 -21.97 -5.24
N ASP A 141 22.89 -20.83 -5.69
CA ASP A 141 22.57 -20.53 -7.09
C ASP A 141 23.54 -19.50 -7.71
N SER A 142 24.61 -19.11 -7.02
CA SER A 142 25.62 -18.19 -7.56
C SER A 142 26.67 -18.95 -8.38
N THR A 143 26.54 -18.95 -9.71
CA THR A 143 27.55 -19.50 -10.64
C THR A 143 27.72 -18.56 -11.83
N ASN A 144 28.83 -18.61 -12.57
CA ASN A 144 28.97 -17.85 -13.84
C ASN A 144 27.94 -18.23 -14.92
N THR A 145 27.11 -19.24 -14.64
CA THR A 145 26.01 -19.75 -15.48
C THR A 145 24.63 -19.52 -14.88
N SER A 146 24.53 -18.85 -13.72
CA SER A 146 23.24 -18.53 -13.12
C SER A 146 22.53 -17.44 -13.90
N TYR A 147 21.19 -17.44 -13.84
CA TYR A 147 20.36 -16.41 -14.48
C TYR A 147 20.59 -15.02 -13.87
N MET A 148 21.01 -14.96 -12.60
CA MET A 148 21.36 -13.74 -11.87
C MET A 148 22.75 -13.89 -11.23
N PRO A 149 23.72 -12.99 -11.49
CA PRO A 149 25.14 -13.18 -11.15
C PRO A 149 25.45 -13.47 -9.67
N THR A 150 24.61 -13.01 -8.73
CA THR A 150 24.85 -13.24 -7.30
C THR A 150 23.76 -14.09 -6.63
N GLY A 151 22.89 -14.73 -7.44
CA GLY A 151 21.79 -15.57 -6.95
C GLY A 151 20.59 -14.77 -6.46
N GLU A 152 20.42 -13.53 -6.91
CA GLU A 152 19.31 -12.66 -6.50
C GLU A 152 17.94 -13.29 -6.79
N GLN A 153 17.06 -13.26 -5.78
CA GLN A 153 15.67 -13.71 -5.90
C GLN A 153 14.78 -12.51 -6.24
N VAL A 154 14.56 -12.29 -7.54
CA VAL A 154 13.91 -11.06 -8.04
C VAL A 154 12.39 -11.12 -7.89
N VAL A 155 11.84 -10.41 -6.91
CA VAL A 155 10.39 -10.25 -6.72
C VAL A 155 9.85 -9.10 -7.59
N PRO A 156 8.88 -9.34 -8.50
CA PRO A 156 8.25 -8.29 -9.28
C PRO A 156 7.50 -7.29 -8.40
N VAL A 157 7.73 -5.99 -8.64
CA VAL A 157 7.00 -4.89 -7.98
C VAL A 157 6.13 -4.20 -9.03
N TYR A 158 4.83 -4.44 -8.96
CA TYR A 158 3.85 -3.83 -9.87
C TYR A 158 3.53 -2.40 -9.44
N THR A 159 3.09 -1.57 -10.38
CA THR A 159 2.67 -0.20 -10.07
C THR A 159 1.51 0.23 -10.96
N ARG A 160 0.85 1.32 -10.56
CA ARG A 160 -0.13 2.04 -11.36
C ARG A 160 0.35 3.49 -11.44
N ILE A 161 0.23 4.10 -12.62
CA ILE A 161 0.63 5.50 -12.83
C ILE A 161 0.04 6.40 -11.75
N ASP A 162 0.83 7.38 -11.29
CA ASP A 162 0.49 8.18 -10.12
C ASP A 162 -0.88 8.82 -10.26
N ALA A 163 -1.16 9.41 -11.42
CA ALA A 163 -2.41 10.07 -11.73
C ALA A 163 -3.64 9.20 -11.45
N GLU A 164 -3.52 7.87 -11.53
CA GLU A 164 -4.61 6.91 -11.43
C GLU A 164 -4.59 6.05 -10.15
N ASP A 165 -3.58 6.21 -9.29
CA ASP A 165 -3.38 5.32 -8.15
C ASP A 165 -4.21 5.72 -6.92
N ILE A 166 -5.48 5.33 -6.91
CA ILE A 166 -6.37 5.53 -5.76
C ILE A 166 -6.17 4.50 -4.63
N LEU A 167 -5.46 3.40 -4.87
CA LEU A 167 -5.23 2.37 -3.84
C LEU A 167 -4.22 2.85 -2.81
N ILE A 168 -3.07 3.36 -3.27
CA ILE A 168 -1.97 3.79 -2.39
C ILE A 168 -1.99 5.31 -2.18
N ARG A 169 -2.49 6.07 -3.17
CA ARG A 169 -2.37 7.54 -3.24
C ARG A 169 -3.70 8.30 -3.38
N ALA A 170 -4.78 7.78 -2.81
CA ALA A 170 -6.07 8.50 -2.73
C ALA A 170 -5.95 9.90 -2.10
N TYR A 171 -5.01 10.11 -1.17
CA TYR A 171 -4.82 11.34 -0.40
C TYR A 171 -4.45 12.59 -1.23
N THR A 172 -3.99 12.44 -2.48
CA THR A 172 -3.76 13.58 -3.39
C THR A 172 -4.87 13.78 -4.41
N LYS A 173 -5.90 12.92 -4.43
CA LYS A 173 -6.86 12.82 -5.54
C LYS A 173 -8.31 13.05 -5.13
N CYS A 174 -8.57 13.21 -3.83
CA CYS A 174 -9.92 13.28 -3.31
C CYS A 174 -10.35 14.74 -3.05
N SER A 175 -11.15 15.32 -3.96
CA SER A 175 -11.60 16.72 -3.83
C SER A 175 -12.44 16.97 -2.58
N THR A 176 -13.29 16.01 -2.18
CA THR A 176 -14.03 16.07 -0.91
C THR A 176 -13.09 16.24 0.29
N TYR A 177 -12.01 15.46 0.35
CA TYR A 177 -11.02 15.57 1.42
C TYR A 177 -10.26 16.90 1.35
N GLN A 178 -9.83 17.32 0.16
CA GLN A 178 -9.13 18.60 -0.03
C GLN A 178 -9.96 19.78 0.45
N ASN A 179 -11.27 19.78 0.18
CA ASN A 179 -12.19 20.81 0.69
C ASN A 179 -12.30 20.79 2.22
N ARG A 180 -12.42 19.60 2.84
CA ARG A 180 -12.42 19.47 4.31
C ARG A 180 -11.12 19.98 4.92
N LEU A 181 -10.00 19.71 4.26
CA LEU A 181 -8.68 20.16 4.70
C LEU A 181 -8.54 21.69 4.62
N LEU A 182 -9.05 22.34 3.56
CA LEU A 182 -9.12 23.81 3.49
C LEU A 182 -9.96 24.40 4.62
N THR A 183 -11.14 23.83 4.86
CA THR A 183 -12.00 24.27 5.97
C THR A 183 -11.28 24.14 7.30
N TRP A 184 -10.55 23.03 7.53
CA TRP A 184 -9.76 22.83 8.74
C TRP A 184 -8.63 23.85 8.90
N PHE A 185 -7.91 24.19 7.83
CA PHE A 185 -6.89 25.25 7.86
C PHE A 185 -7.46 26.62 8.24
N SER A 186 -8.73 26.90 7.92
CA SER A 186 -9.45 28.10 8.38
C SER A 186 -10.14 27.95 9.74
N GLY A 187 -10.03 26.77 10.36
CA GLY A 187 -10.78 26.40 11.55
C GLY A 187 -10.13 26.83 12.88
N PRO A 188 -10.88 26.69 14.00
CA PRO A 188 -10.41 27.11 15.32
C PRO A 188 -9.24 26.27 15.83
N GLU A 189 -9.21 24.95 15.59
CA GLU A 189 -8.10 24.08 16.02
C GLU A 189 -6.77 24.53 15.38
N PHE A 190 -6.77 24.72 14.06
CA PHE A 190 -5.58 25.16 13.34
C PHE A 190 -5.16 26.57 13.77
N SER A 191 -6.11 27.50 13.86
CA SER A 191 -5.85 28.88 14.31
C SER A 191 -5.26 28.93 15.73
N ALA A 192 -5.75 28.10 16.65
CA ALA A 192 -5.18 27.96 17.98
C ALA A 192 -3.74 27.47 17.93
N LYS A 193 -3.44 26.47 17.09
CA LYS A 193 -2.07 25.97 16.93
C LYS A 193 -1.15 26.97 16.23
N VAL A 194 -1.66 27.81 15.31
CA VAL A 194 -0.91 28.94 14.74
C VAL A 194 -0.45 29.86 15.86
N ALA A 195 -1.36 30.30 16.74
CA ALA A 195 -1.02 31.18 17.86
C ALA A 195 -0.05 30.51 18.85
N GLU A 196 -0.30 29.26 19.22
CA GLU A 196 0.55 28.48 20.15
C GLU A 196 1.97 28.32 19.62
N SER A 197 2.13 28.03 18.32
CA SER A 197 3.43 27.74 17.72
C SER A 197 4.23 28.98 17.27
N GLU A 198 3.64 30.17 17.30
CA GLU A 198 4.27 31.41 16.82
C GLU A 198 5.68 31.66 17.41
N PRO A 199 5.94 31.50 18.72
CA PRO A 199 7.28 31.70 19.27
C PRO A 199 8.33 30.76 18.65
N LEU A 200 8.02 29.48 18.51
CA LEU A 200 8.90 28.48 17.88
C LEU A 200 9.15 28.82 16.41
N ARG A 201 8.09 29.13 15.67
CA ARG A 201 8.19 29.45 14.24
C ARG A 201 9.04 30.70 14.01
N ARG A 202 8.86 31.75 14.80
CA ARG A 202 9.72 32.96 14.77
C ARG A 202 11.19 32.65 15.11
N GLN A 203 11.44 31.78 16.08
CA GLN A 203 12.81 31.36 16.42
C GLN A 203 13.51 30.67 15.25
N VAL A 204 12.80 29.80 14.53
CA VAL A 204 13.34 29.15 13.32
C VAL A 204 13.51 30.15 12.18
N GLN A 205 12.55 31.07 11.98
CA GLN A 205 12.63 32.10 10.94
C GLN A 205 13.88 32.98 11.08
N MET A 206 14.26 33.35 12.31
CA MET A 206 15.47 34.15 12.56
C MET A 206 16.75 33.41 12.16
N GLN A 207 16.77 32.08 12.24
CA GLN A 207 17.93 31.26 11.83
C GLN A 207 17.89 30.88 10.35
N MET A 208 16.72 30.90 9.72
CA MET A 208 16.50 30.55 8.31
C MET A 208 15.66 31.63 7.61
N PRO A 209 16.19 32.85 7.39
CA PRO A 209 15.42 34.01 6.93
C PRO A 209 14.78 33.86 5.54
N GLY A 210 15.27 32.95 4.70
CA GLY A 210 14.70 32.65 3.37
C GLY A 210 13.67 31.51 3.36
N MET A 211 13.42 30.86 4.49
CA MET A 211 12.46 29.76 4.59
C MET A 211 11.09 30.31 4.99
N ASP A 212 10.02 29.93 4.29
CA ASP A 212 8.65 30.16 4.76
C ASP A 212 8.39 29.28 6.00
N THR A 213 8.28 29.91 7.17
CA THR A 213 8.03 29.24 8.45
C THR A 213 6.58 29.31 8.92
N THR A 214 5.63 29.60 8.02
CA THR A 214 4.20 29.49 8.35
C THR A 214 3.83 28.07 8.79
N LEU A 215 2.81 27.94 9.65
CA LEU A 215 2.38 26.61 10.11
C LEU A 215 1.90 25.73 8.94
N VAL A 216 1.29 26.32 7.92
CA VAL A 216 0.85 25.61 6.71
C VAL A 216 2.03 24.95 5.98
N ASN A 217 3.18 25.65 5.90
CA ASN A 217 4.40 25.18 5.26
C ASN A 217 5.34 24.38 6.19
N TRP A 218 4.97 24.17 7.46
CA TRP A 218 5.89 23.70 8.49
C TRP A 218 6.49 22.32 8.22
N TRP A 219 5.78 21.45 7.49
CA TRP A 219 6.35 20.18 7.03
C TRP A 219 7.65 20.38 6.23
N ASN A 220 7.67 21.33 5.31
CA ASN A 220 8.83 21.59 4.46
C ASN A 220 10.01 22.12 5.27
N VAL A 221 9.74 22.92 6.31
CA VAL A 221 10.75 23.40 7.27
C VAL A 221 11.37 22.22 8.01
N TYR A 222 10.53 21.37 8.61
CA TYR A 222 10.99 20.19 9.32
C TYR A 222 11.75 19.23 8.41
N ASP A 223 11.23 18.93 7.22
CA ASP A 223 11.83 17.96 6.30
C ASP A 223 13.22 18.41 5.83
N ALA A 224 13.38 19.68 5.46
CA ALA A 224 14.68 20.24 5.08
C ALA A 224 15.70 20.10 6.22
N ILE A 225 15.30 20.45 7.45
CA ILE A 225 16.18 20.35 8.63
C ILE A 225 16.50 18.89 8.95
N ASN A 226 15.49 18.01 8.96
CA ASN A 226 15.64 16.61 9.32
C ASN A 226 16.52 15.86 8.31
N VAL A 227 16.30 16.06 7.01
CA VAL A 227 17.07 15.40 5.95
C VAL A 227 18.54 15.85 5.98
N TYR A 228 18.81 17.16 6.07
CA TYR A 228 20.18 17.65 6.15
C TYR A 228 20.86 17.20 7.44
N ARG A 229 20.21 17.36 8.60
CA ARG A 229 20.77 16.94 9.89
C ARG A 229 21.10 15.44 9.94
N THR A 230 20.26 14.60 9.33
CA THR A 230 20.39 13.13 9.44
C THR A 230 21.31 12.56 8.37
N TYR A 231 21.27 13.07 7.15
CA TYR A 231 21.93 12.47 5.99
C TYR A 231 22.94 13.40 5.30
N ASN A 232 23.03 14.66 5.71
CA ASN A 232 23.85 15.69 5.06
C ASN A 232 23.50 15.86 3.57
N VAL A 233 22.21 15.78 3.24
CA VAL A 233 21.69 15.92 1.87
C VAL A 233 20.75 17.13 1.80
N GLY A 234 20.85 17.91 0.72
CA GLY A 234 20.06 19.13 0.51
C GLY A 234 20.84 20.40 0.87
N ASN A 235 20.12 21.51 0.99
CA ASN A 235 20.73 22.79 1.37
C ASN A 235 21.19 22.76 2.84
N PRO A 236 22.39 23.28 3.16
CA PRO A 236 22.82 23.43 4.55
C PRO A 236 21.82 24.20 5.41
N VAL A 237 21.50 23.63 6.58
CA VAL A 237 20.68 24.30 7.59
C VAL A 237 21.51 24.60 8.85
N PRO A 238 21.08 25.58 9.67
CA PRO A 238 21.70 25.83 10.97
C PRO A 238 21.75 24.60 11.87
N ASN A 239 22.74 24.55 12.77
CA ASN A 239 22.83 23.49 13.77
C ASN A 239 21.86 23.75 14.93
N PHE A 240 20.63 23.29 14.79
CA PHE A 240 19.63 23.36 15.86
C PHE A 240 20.03 22.45 17.04
N THR A 241 19.83 22.92 18.27
CA THR A 241 20.00 22.06 19.47
C THR A 241 19.00 20.91 19.43
N GLN A 242 19.30 19.79 20.10
CA GLN A 242 18.39 18.64 20.10
C GLN A 242 17.00 18.98 20.68
N SER A 243 16.96 19.82 21.72
CA SER A 243 15.69 20.28 22.31
C SER A 243 14.86 21.11 21.32
N LEU A 244 15.49 22.03 20.59
CA LEU A 244 14.79 22.83 19.57
C LEU A 244 14.36 21.98 18.38
N PHE A 245 15.20 21.04 17.94
CA PHE A 245 14.84 20.10 16.87
C PHE A 245 13.63 19.23 17.24
N ASN A 246 13.56 18.73 18.49
CA ASN A 246 12.40 17.96 18.95
C ASN A 246 11.11 18.79 18.87
N GLN A 247 11.14 20.07 19.26
CA GLN A 247 9.97 20.95 19.12
C GLN A 247 9.56 21.17 17.66
N ILE A 248 10.53 21.34 16.76
CA ILE A 248 10.28 21.45 15.30
C ILE A 248 9.60 20.18 14.78
N GLN A 249 10.12 19.02 15.18
CA GLN A 249 9.60 17.71 14.82
C GLN A 249 8.18 17.48 15.37
N ASP A 250 7.94 17.77 16.64
CA ASP A 250 6.64 17.59 17.30
C ASP A 250 5.56 18.43 16.61
N LEU A 251 5.88 19.67 16.22
CA LEU A 251 4.94 20.52 15.48
C LEU A 251 4.66 19.97 14.07
N ALA A 252 5.66 19.42 13.38
CA ALA A 252 5.46 18.77 12.09
C ALA A 252 4.64 17.47 12.21
N TYR A 253 4.87 16.69 13.26
CA TYR A 253 4.11 15.48 13.56
C TYR A 253 2.66 15.81 13.88
N TRP A 254 2.41 16.80 14.72
CA TRP A 254 1.06 17.30 14.98
C TRP A 254 0.38 17.72 13.68
N LEU A 255 1.06 18.50 12.84
CA LEU A 255 0.48 18.99 11.58
C LEU A 255 0.08 17.83 10.66
N GLU A 256 1.01 16.90 10.40
CA GLU A 256 0.79 15.82 9.45
C GLU A 256 -0.18 14.75 9.96
N THR A 257 -0.14 14.41 11.26
CA THR A 257 -1.11 13.47 11.84
C THR A 257 -2.52 14.08 11.89
N SER A 258 -2.64 15.38 12.19
CA SER A 258 -3.95 16.07 12.21
C SER A 258 -4.64 16.03 10.85
N LYS A 259 -3.89 16.25 9.75
CA LYS A 259 -4.40 16.16 8.38
C LYS A 259 -4.98 14.79 8.03
N MET A 260 -4.59 13.74 8.75
CA MET A 260 -4.92 12.35 8.45
C MET A 260 -5.95 11.73 9.41
N ARG A 261 -6.47 12.47 10.40
CA ARG A 261 -7.47 11.97 11.37
C ARG A 261 -8.78 11.57 10.68
N SER A 262 -9.52 10.64 11.29
CA SER A 262 -10.78 10.11 10.76
C SER A 262 -11.87 11.20 10.66
N ASN A 263 -11.86 12.20 11.53
CA ASN A 263 -12.81 13.33 11.43
C ASN A 263 -12.65 14.16 10.14
N LEU A 264 -11.46 14.19 9.53
CA LEU A 264 -11.21 14.83 8.24
C LEU A 264 -11.33 13.84 7.09
N THR A 265 -10.67 12.70 7.22
CA THR A 265 -10.47 11.75 6.12
C THR A 265 -11.62 10.75 6.00
N GLY A 266 -12.24 10.35 7.11
CA GLY A 266 -13.12 9.18 7.18
C GLY A 266 -12.47 7.98 6.50
N ASN A 267 -13.22 7.36 5.58
CA ASN A 267 -12.71 6.30 4.71
C ASN A 267 -12.20 6.80 3.35
N LEU A 268 -12.16 8.11 3.07
CA LEU A 268 -11.84 8.62 1.73
C LEU A 268 -10.43 8.25 1.26
N LEU A 269 -9.48 8.14 2.20
CA LEU A 269 -8.06 7.97 1.89
C LEU A 269 -7.56 6.54 2.09
N GLY A 270 -8.22 5.75 2.94
CA GLY A 270 -7.88 4.35 3.21
C GLY A 270 -8.95 3.34 2.78
N GLY A 271 -10.15 3.78 2.40
CA GLY A 271 -11.29 2.89 2.14
C GLY A 271 -11.09 1.95 0.96
N VAL A 272 -10.35 2.36 -0.07
CA VAL A 272 -10.01 1.49 -1.21
C VAL A 272 -9.00 0.42 -0.79
N ALA A 273 -7.97 0.78 -0.01
CA ALA A 273 -7.03 -0.19 0.55
C ALA A 273 -7.70 -1.13 1.56
N LEU A 274 -8.70 -0.64 2.30
CA LEU A 274 -9.50 -1.45 3.20
C LEU A 274 -10.41 -2.43 2.44
N ALA A 275 -10.97 -2.02 1.29
CA ALA A 275 -11.68 -2.91 0.39
C ALA A 275 -10.76 -4.01 -0.16
N ASP A 276 -9.56 -3.64 -0.62
CA ASP A 276 -8.55 -4.57 -1.12
C ASP A 276 -8.17 -5.61 -0.05
N LEU A 277 -7.91 -5.16 1.18
CA LEU A 277 -7.63 -6.01 2.34
C LEU A 277 -8.78 -6.97 2.68
N THR A 278 -10.01 -6.46 2.80
CA THR A 278 -11.17 -7.29 3.19
C THR A 278 -11.52 -8.32 2.11
N ASN A 279 -11.44 -7.93 0.83
CA ASN A 279 -11.61 -8.86 -0.29
C ASN A 279 -10.52 -9.93 -0.30
N TYR A 280 -9.26 -9.51 -0.11
CA TYR A 280 -8.14 -10.43 0.00
C TYR A 280 -8.32 -11.46 1.11
N PHE A 281 -8.68 -11.04 2.33
CA PHE A 281 -8.89 -11.96 3.45
C PHE A 281 -10.09 -12.88 3.25
N ARG A 282 -11.17 -12.40 2.63
CA ARG A 282 -12.31 -13.26 2.26
C ARG A 282 -11.88 -14.37 1.28
N LEU A 283 -11.09 -14.01 0.26
CA LEU A 283 -10.57 -14.96 -0.72
C LEU A 283 -9.58 -15.94 -0.10
N ALA A 284 -8.65 -15.45 0.73
CA ALA A 284 -7.66 -16.29 1.42
C ALA A 284 -8.33 -17.27 2.39
N ALA A 285 -9.32 -16.83 3.16
CA ALA A 285 -10.09 -17.70 4.05
C ALA A 285 -10.84 -18.78 3.25
N THR A 286 -11.56 -18.39 2.19
CA THR A 286 -12.28 -19.33 1.31
C THR A 286 -11.33 -20.36 0.70
N ALA A 287 -10.20 -19.91 0.15
CA ALA A 287 -9.20 -20.77 -0.45
C ALA A 287 -8.59 -21.73 0.58
N SER A 288 -8.20 -21.22 1.76
CA SER A 288 -7.65 -22.01 2.85
C SER A 288 -8.62 -23.07 3.35
N SER A 289 -9.90 -22.74 3.52
CA SER A 289 -10.94 -23.70 3.94
C SER A 289 -11.17 -24.80 2.91
N ASN A 290 -11.00 -24.49 1.62
CA ASN A 290 -11.11 -25.46 0.54
C ASN A 290 -9.80 -26.25 0.31
N GLY A 291 -8.78 -26.07 1.16
CA GLY A 291 -7.46 -26.72 1.01
C GLY A 291 -6.68 -26.25 -0.22
N LEU A 292 -7.09 -25.13 -0.84
CA LEU A 292 -6.43 -24.59 -2.03
C LEU A 292 -5.10 -23.96 -1.67
N GLN A 293 -4.07 -24.27 -2.45
CA GLN A 293 -2.72 -23.69 -2.29
C GLN A 293 -2.50 -22.45 -3.18
N ALA A 294 -3.43 -22.19 -4.12
CA ALA A 294 -3.31 -21.16 -5.15
C ALA A 294 -4.08 -19.88 -4.77
N PHE A 295 -3.56 -19.16 -3.79
CA PHE A 295 -3.96 -17.80 -3.46
C PHE A 295 -2.74 -17.01 -2.97
N TYR A 296 -2.80 -15.68 -3.01
CA TYR A 296 -1.74 -14.86 -2.44
C TYR A 296 -1.68 -15.10 -0.93
N ARG A 297 -0.52 -15.53 -0.43
CA ARG A 297 -0.24 -15.64 1.01
C ARG A 297 0.43 -14.38 1.52
N LEU A 298 1.14 -13.67 0.64
CA LEU A 298 1.72 -12.37 0.91
C LEU A 298 1.26 -11.37 -0.13
N LEU A 299 0.45 -10.40 0.29
CA LEU A 299 0.13 -9.21 -0.47
C LEU A 299 0.83 -8.02 0.20
N SER A 300 1.60 -7.24 -0.54
CA SER A 300 2.32 -6.09 -0.01
C SER A 300 2.10 -4.82 -0.81
N LEU A 301 1.82 -3.72 -0.12
CA LEU A 301 1.78 -2.37 -0.67
C LEU A 301 3.00 -1.57 -0.23
N SER A 302 3.84 -1.14 -1.19
CA SER A 302 4.92 -0.17 -0.95
C SER A 302 4.46 1.25 -1.22
N GLY A 303 4.25 2.02 -0.17
CA GLY A 303 3.66 3.35 -0.23
C GLY A 303 4.26 4.34 0.76
N HIS A 304 3.38 5.07 1.43
CA HIS A 304 3.72 6.26 2.19
C HIS A 304 3.14 6.20 3.60
N TYR A 305 3.64 7.06 4.50
CA TYR A 305 3.01 7.21 5.80
C TYR A 305 1.54 7.64 5.66
N ASN A 306 1.20 8.45 4.65
CA ASN A 306 -0.19 8.81 4.35
C ASN A 306 -1.06 7.60 4.00
N THR A 307 -0.51 6.57 3.35
CA THR A 307 -1.23 5.32 3.06
C THR A 307 -1.54 4.57 4.34
N GLN A 308 -0.57 4.46 5.25
CA GLN A 308 -0.73 3.81 6.56
C GLN A 308 -1.71 4.58 7.45
N LEU A 309 -1.55 5.91 7.57
CA LEU A 309 -2.45 6.75 8.34
C LEU A 309 -3.88 6.78 7.75
N GLY A 310 -4.01 6.70 6.42
CA GLY A 310 -5.31 6.57 5.76
C GLY A 310 -6.05 5.30 6.16
N LEU A 311 -5.35 4.16 6.27
CA LEU A 311 -5.94 2.90 6.77
C LEU A 311 -6.32 2.99 8.25
N ILE A 312 -5.48 3.62 9.08
CA ILE A 312 -5.75 3.85 10.51
C ILE A 312 -7.03 4.67 10.69
N ALA A 313 -7.17 5.74 9.90
CA ALA A 313 -8.35 6.60 9.93
C ALA A 313 -9.60 5.92 9.36
N ALA A 314 -9.46 5.13 8.29
CA ALA A 314 -10.56 4.33 7.75
C ALA A 314 -11.02 3.21 8.69
N LEU A 315 -10.24 2.89 9.72
CA LEU A 315 -10.60 1.97 10.81
C LEU A 315 -10.98 2.72 12.11
N ASP A 316 -11.14 4.05 12.06
CA ASP A 316 -11.46 4.93 13.19
C ASP A 316 -10.53 4.77 14.41
N LEU A 317 -9.30 4.26 14.23
CA LEU A 317 -8.41 3.92 15.34
C LEU A 317 -7.99 5.14 16.17
N ASP A 318 -7.96 6.34 15.56
CA ASP A 318 -7.65 7.59 16.25
C ASP A 318 -8.75 8.04 17.23
N THR A 319 -9.98 7.57 17.05
CA THR A 319 -11.10 7.82 17.96
C THR A 319 -11.35 6.67 18.94
N TRP A 320 -10.70 5.53 18.73
CA TRP A 320 -10.90 4.32 19.53
C TRP A 320 -10.00 4.34 20.78
N THR A 321 -10.61 4.34 21.98
CA THR A 321 -9.89 4.50 23.25
C THR A 321 -8.80 3.44 23.48
N PRO A 322 -9.03 2.13 23.25
CA PRO A 322 -7.98 1.12 23.38
C PRO A 322 -6.76 1.33 22.47
N ALA A 323 -6.91 2.05 21.35
CA ALA A 323 -5.81 2.32 20.43
C ALA A 323 -4.99 3.58 20.79
N GLN A 324 -5.37 4.36 21.79
CA GLN A 324 -4.70 5.64 22.14
C GLN A 324 -3.22 5.49 22.56
N GLY A 325 -2.81 4.28 22.95
CA GLY A 325 -1.40 3.95 23.20
C GLY A 325 -0.55 3.82 21.93
N PHE A 326 -1.17 3.70 20.76
CA PHE A 326 -0.48 3.54 19.48
C PHE A 326 0.23 4.84 19.07
N SER A 327 1.55 4.77 18.90
CA SER A 327 2.38 5.96 18.64
C SER A 327 1.99 6.69 17.36
N TRP A 328 1.54 5.97 16.32
CA TRP A 328 1.23 6.58 15.01
C TRP A 328 0.02 7.53 15.04
N LEU A 329 -0.73 7.58 16.14
CA LEU A 329 -1.78 8.57 16.36
C LEU A 329 -1.23 9.95 16.75
N ARG A 330 0.04 10.02 17.18
CA ARG A 330 0.70 11.25 17.66
C ARG A 330 2.04 11.53 16.99
N SER A 331 2.66 10.53 16.37
CA SER A 331 3.91 10.64 15.63
C SER A 331 3.75 10.06 14.22
N LEU A 332 4.58 10.50 13.29
CA LEU A 332 4.61 9.86 11.97
C LEU A 332 5.21 8.45 12.05
N PRO A 333 4.63 7.45 11.33
CA PRO A 333 5.28 6.16 11.12
C PRO A 333 6.70 6.38 10.62
N LYS A 334 7.73 5.82 11.24
CA LYS A 334 9.14 6.06 10.84
C LYS A 334 9.43 5.59 9.41
N LEU A 335 10.53 6.07 8.84
CA LEU A 335 11.01 5.58 7.54
C LEU A 335 11.19 4.05 7.59
N ALA A 336 10.82 3.37 6.50
CA ALA A 336 10.75 1.91 6.44
C ALA A 336 9.86 1.25 7.51
N ALA A 337 8.88 1.97 8.06
CA ALA A 337 7.86 1.39 8.92
C ALA A 337 6.95 0.43 8.14
N VAL A 338 6.55 -0.67 8.78
CA VAL A 338 5.72 -1.73 8.19
C VAL A 338 4.46 -1.90 9.03
N MET A 339 3.29 -1.82 8.41
CA MET A 339 2.00 -2.21 8.98
C MET A 339 1.62 -3.56 8.40
N VAL A 340 1.11 -4.49 9.21
CA VAL A 340 0.75 -5.82 8.75
C VAL A 340 -0.58 -6.28 9.35
N PHE A 341 -1.52 -6.62 8.49
CA PHE A 341 -2.68 -7.41 8.87
C PHE A 341 -2.37 -8.88 8.65
N GLU A 342 -2.57 -9.68 9.68
CA GLU A 342 -2.35 -11.12 9.70
C GLU A 342 -3.71 -11.83 9.74
N LEU A 343 -3.92 -12.78 8.84
CA LEU A 343 -5.05 -13.70 8.86
C LEU A 343 -4.58 -15.05 9.39
N HIS A 344 -5.19 -15.51 10.47
CA HIS A 344 -4.89 -16.79 11.11
C HIS A 344 -6.11 -17.71 11.08
N ALA A 345 -5.87 -19.02 11.16
CA ALA A 345 -6.91 -20.04 11.24
C ALA A 345 -6.60 -21.02 12.38
N ILE A 346 -7.61 -21.33 13.20
CA ILE A 346 -7.55 -22.51 14.07
C ILE A 346 -7.89 -23.73 13.20
N ASP A 347 -6.99 -24.71 13.21
CA ASP A 347 -7.21 -26.05 12.67
C ASP A 347 -7.71 -26.15 11.22
N ALA A 348 -6.81 -25.92 10.26
CA ALA A 348 -6.97 -26.51 8.94
C ALA A 348 -6.60 -28.01 8.90
N ALA A 349 -5.95 -28.56 9.95
CA ALA A 349 -5.42 -29.93 9.96
C ALA A 349 -5.47 -30.70 11.31
N ALA A 350 -5.68 -30.08 12.48
CA ALA A 350 -5.49 -30.74 13.78
C ALA A 350 -6.75 -30.88 14.67
N VAL A 351 -7.94 -30.47 14.20
CA VAL A 351 -9.22 -30.83 14.83
C VAL A 351 -10.11 -31.52 13.81
N THR A 352 -10.63 -32.69 14.18
CA THR A 352 -11.73 -33.36 13.47
C THR A 352 -12.97 -32.48 13.62
N LEU A 353 -13.09 -31.50 12.74
CA LEU A 353 -14.24 -30.64 12.64
C LEU A 353 -15.45 -31.52 12.26
N PRO A 354 -16.62 -31.36 12.92
CA PRO A 354 -17.86 -31.95 12.45
C PRO A 354 -18.04 -31.69 10.95
N GLU A 355 -18.49 -32.70 10.20
CA GLU A 355 -18.78 -32.57 8.78
C GLU A 355 -19.69 -31.34 8.55
N GLY A 356 -19.20 -30.36 7.78
CA GLY A 356 -19.89 -29.08 7.52
C GLY A 356 -19.48 -27.90 8.41
N SER A 357 -18.51 -28.05 9.31
CA SER A 357 -17.95 -26.91 10.06
C SER A 357 -16.68 -26.34 9.41
N TRP A 358 -16.60 -25.01 9.33
CA TRP A 358 -15.50 -24.28 8.72
C TRP A 358 -14.45 -23.91 9.78
N PRO A 359 -13.14 -23.86 9.43
CA PRO A 359 -12.12 -23.37 10.35
C PRO A 359 -12.46 -21.94 10.79
N SER A 360 -12.20 -21.64 12.06
CA SER A 360 -12.40 -20.30 12.60
C SER A 360 -11.19 -19.43 12.22
N PHE A 361 -11.46 -18.29 11.60
CA PHE A 361 -10.43 -17.35 11.19
C PHE A 361 -10.38 -16.12 12.10
N PHE A 362 -9.19 -15.57 12.26
CA PHE A 362 -8.90 -14.44 13.13
C PHE A 362 -7.99 -13.43 12.44
N VAL A 363 -8.18 -12.16 12.76
CA VAL A 363 -7.42 -11.05 12.19
C VAL A 363 -6.70 -10.29 13.30
N ARG A 364 -5.39 -10.07 13.11
CA ARG A 364 -4.55 -9.26 13.98
C ARG A 364 -3.84 -8.17 13.19
N LEU A 365 -3.77 -6.97 13.75
CA LEU A 365 -2.96 -5.87 13.22
C LEU A 365 -1.67 -5.76 14.03
N VAL A 366 -0.53 -5.80 13.35
CA VAL A 366 0.80 -5.54 13.93
C VAL A 366 1.52 -4.44 13.15
N TYR A 367 2.51 -3.82 13.79
CA TYR A 367 3.33 -2.80 13.15
C TYR A 367 4.78 -2.86 13.62
N GLN A 368 5.70 -2.48 12.75
CA GLN A 368 7.11 -2.25 13.02
C GLN A 368 7.41 -0.77 12.70
N ASP A 369 7.72 0.03 13.73
CA ASP A 369 7.98 1.46 13.56
C ASP A 369 9.44 1.76 13.17
N GLY A 370 9.80 1.33 11.96
CA GLY A 370 11.14 1.43 11.39
C GLY A 370 12.01 0.19 11.63
N PRO A 371 13.15 0.06 10.94
CA PRO A 371 13.85 -1.21 10.77
C PRO A 371 14.51 -1.78 12.02
N ALA A 372 14.70 -0.95 13.05
CA ALA A 372 15.26 -1.38 14.34
C ALA A 372 14.18 -1.69 15.39
N ALA A 373 12.91 -1.40 15.10
CA ALA A 373 11.82 -1.66 16.04
C ALA A 373 11.42 -3.14 16.02
N SER A 374 10.94 -3.65 17.15
CA SER A 374 10.22 -4.91 17.20
C SER A 374 8.78 -4.73 16.70
N TYR A 375 8.13 -5.82 16.30
CA TYR A 375 6.71 -5.80 15.95
C TYR A 375 5.86 -5.62 17.22
N GLY A 376 5.00 -4.60 17.23
CA GLY A 376 3.97 -4.38 18.24
C GLY A 376 2.58 -4.71 17.70
N THR A 377 1.63 -5.03 18.59
CA THR A 377 0.22 -5.23 18.23
C THR A 377 -0.56 -3.92 18.31
N VAL A 378 -1.58 -3.77 17.46
CA VAL A 378 -2.54 -2.66 17.51
C VAL A 378 -3.93 -3.26 17.77
N PRO A 379 -4.63 -2.86 18.84
CA PRO A 379 -5.97 -3.36 19.09
C PRO A 379 -6.95 -2.82 18.05
N LEU A 380 -7.72 -3.74 17.45
CA LEU A 380 -8.76 -3.42 16.48
C LEU A 380 -10.11 -3.15 17.18
N PRO A 381 -11.00 -2.30 16.62
CA PRO A 381 -12.28 -1.97 17.24
C PRO A 381 -13.26 -3.15 17.31
N CYS A 382 -13.08 -4.16 16.44
CA CYS A 382 -13.84 -5.41 16.45
C CYS A 382 -13.30 -6.46 17.44
N MET A 383 -12.38 -6.08 18.35
CA MET A 383 -11.71 -7.06 19.21
C MET A 383 -12.70 -7.85 20.06
N SER A 384 -12.45 -9.14 20.22
CA SER A 384 -13.34 -10.03 20.98
C SER A 384 -12.55 -11.00 21.86
N THR A 385 -13.18 -11.49 22.93
CA THR A 385 -12.58 -12.48 23.83
C THR A 385 -12.20 -13.75 23.09
N ALA A 386 -13.06 -14.22 22.16
CA ALA A 386 -12.79 -15.41 21.36
C ALA A 386 -11.50 -15.24 20.54
N ALA A 387 -11.32 -14.09 19.89
CA ALA A 387 -10.11 -13.81 19.12
C ALA A 387 -8.89 -13.57 20.00
N ALA A 388 -9.06 -12.99 21.19
CA ALA A 388 -7.98 -12.79 22.14
C ALA A 388 -7.41 -14.13 22.67
N VAL A 389 -8.28 -15.12 22.89
CA VAL A 389 -7.88 -16.48 23.29
C VAL A 389 -7.19 -17.22 22.14
N ALA A 390 -7.67 -17.06 20.90
CA ALA A 390 -7.10 -17.72 19.73
C ALA A 390 -5.75 -17.16 19.27
N LEU A 391 -5.50 -15.86 19.48
CA LEU A 391 -4.30 -15.18 18.99
C LEU A 391 -3.59 -14.38 20.08
N SER A 392 -4.19 -13.26 20.44
CA SER A 392 -3.66 -12.28 21.39
C SER A 392 -4.67 -11.16 21.59
N PRO A 393 -4.63 -10.45 22.73
CA PRO A 393 -5.46 -9.27 22.95
C PRO A 393 -5.43 -8.28 21.78
N GLY A 394 -6.60 -7.73 21.43
CA GLY A 394 -6.77 -6.78 20.34
C GLY A 394 -7.05 -7.38 18.95
N ALA A 395 -7.05 -8.72 18.82
CA ALA A 395 -7.46 -9.40 17.60
C ALA A 395 -8.99 -9.49 17.45
N CYS A 396 -9.48 -9.68 16.21
CA CYS A 396 -10.88 -9.91 15.87
C CYS A 396 -11.11 -11.31 15.30
N THR A 397 -12.34 -11.81 15.35
CA THR A 397 -12.72 -12.89 14.43
C THR A 397 -12.76 -12.33 13.01
N LEU A 398 -12.57 -13.16 11.98
CA LEU A 398 -12.67 -12.71 10.60
C LEU A 398 -14.07 -12.14 10.29
N SER A 399 -15.13 -12.76 10.82
CA SER A 399 -16.50 -12.27 10.62
C SER A 399 -16.69 -10.86 11.20
N ASP A 400 -16.25 -10.63 12.44
CA ASP A 400 -16.34 -9.32 13.08
C ASP A 400 -15.48 -8.28 12.35
N PHE A 401 -14.28 -8.66 11.91
CA PHE A 401 -13.41 -7.81 11.12
C PHE A 401 -14.05 -7.43 9.78
N LEU A 402 -14.59 -8.41 9.03
CA LEU A 402 -15.24 -8.15 7.74
C LEU A 402 -16.49 -7.28 7.92
N SER A 403 -17.31 -7.53 8.95
CA SER A 403 -18.47 -6.70 9.26
C SER A 403 -18.06 -5.25 9.57
N TYR A 404 -17.07 -5.07 10.42
CA TYR A 404 -16.57 -3.74 10.82
C TYR A 404 -15.90 -2.99 9.66
N ALA A 405 -14.99 -3.65 8.94
CA ALA A 405 -14.17 -3.05 7.91
C ALA A 405 -14.92 -2.86 6.59
N SER A 406 -15.79 -3.79 6.18
CA SER A 406 -16.52 -3.67 4.91
C SER A 406 -17.53 -2.52 4.93
N ALA A 407 -18.08 -2.17 6.10
CA ALA A 407 -18.93 -0.99 6.26
C ALA A 407 -18.19 0.35 6.01
N ARG A 408 -16.85 0.32 6.06
CA ARG A 408 -15.98 1.47 5.84
C ARG A 408 -15.18 1.35 4.54
N ALA A 409 -15.24 0.21 3.87
CA ALA A 409 -14.57 -0.02 2.61
C ALA A 409 -15.23 0.76 1.46
N LEU A 410 -14.44 1.21 0.50
CA LEU A 410 -14.91 1.76 -0.77
C LEU A 410 -14.61 0.70 -1.82
N ASN A 411 -15.58 -0.19 -2.04
CA ASN A 411 -15.39 -1.50 -2.67
C ASN A 411 -14.95 -1.46 -4.13
N ASP A 412 -15.15 -0.34 -4.80
CA ASP A 412 -14.74 -0.15 -6.19
C ASP A 412 -14.41 1.32 -6.45
N SER A 413 -13.88 1.58 -7.66
CA SER A 413 -13.57 2.94 -8.08
C SER A 413 -14.82 3.82 -8.14
N GLN A 414 -16.00 3.29 -8.48
CA GLN A 414 -17.22 4.08 -8.57
C GLN A 414 -17.62 4.64 -7.20
N ALA A 415 -17.61 3.82 -6.16
CA ALA A 415 -17.89 4.21 -4.78
C ALA A 415 -16.90 5.28 -4.31
N TRP A 416 -15.60 5.10 -4.59
CA TRP A 416 -14.59 6.10 -4.24
C TRP A 416 -14.79 7.42 -5.01
N CYS A 417 -15.05 7.36 -6.31
CA CYS A 417 -15.27 8.54 -7.14
C CYS A 417 -16.48 9.35 -6.68
N ALA A 418 -17.57 8.67 -6.30
CA ALA A 418 -18.75 9.30 -5.71
C ALA A 418 -18.42 9.97 -4.36
N ALA A 419 -17.72 9.26 -3.46
CA ALA A 419 -17.37 9.78 -2.14
C ALA A 419 -16.41 10.99 -2.23
N CYS A 420 -15.48 10.96 -3.19
CA CYS A 420 -14.49 12.01 -3.41
C CYS A 420 -14.93 13.13 -4.33
N ASN A 421 -16.14 13.04 -4.92
CA ASN A 421 -16.62 13.92 -5.97
C ASN A 421 -15.58 14.12 -7.09
N ASN A 422 -14.92 13.03 -7.49
CA ASN A 422 -13.89 13.07 -8.52
C ASN A 422 -14.48 12.66 -9.87
N SER A 423 -14.26 13.47 -10.89
CA SER A 423 -14.73 13.23 -12.26
C SER A 423 -13.61 13.27 -13.31
N VAL A 424 -12.36 13.36 -12.87
CA VAL A 424 -11.19 13.58 -13.75
C VAL A 424 -10.44 12.28 -14.01
N LEU A 425 -10.31 11.43 -12.98
CA LEU A 425 -9.65 10.13 -13.09
C LEU A 425 -10.32 9.25 -14.15
N ASN A 426 -9.54 8.51 -14.93
CA ASN A 426 -10.09 7.60 -15.95
C ASN A 426 -11.06 6.59 -15.35
N ALA A 427 -10.74 6.08 -14.15
CA ALA A 427 -11.65 5.18 -13.42
C ALA A 427 -12.99 5.84 -13.04
N CYS A 428 -12.99 7.14 -12.72
CA CYS A 428 -14.21 7.90 -12.40
C CYS A 428 -15.02 8.22 -13.65
N VAL A 429 -14.34 8.60 -14.73
CA VAL A 429 -14.95 8.82 -16.04
C VAL A 429 -15.63 7.54 -16.52
N ALA A 430 -14.92 6.41 -16.49
CA ALA A 430 -15.46 5.10 -16.86
C ALA A 430 -16.66 4.70 -15.99
N ALA A 431 -16.57 4.87 -14.66
CA ALA A 431 -17.66 4.56 -13.74
C ALA A 431 -18.94 5.37 -14.05
N LYS A 432 -18.81 6.64 -14.44
CA LYS A 432 -19.95 7.47 -14.85
C LYS A 432 -20.65 6.92 -16.10
N TYR A 433 -19.90 6.46 -17.09
CA TYR A 433 -20.46 5.85 -18.30
C TYR A 433 -21.14 4.51 -18.02
N VAL A 434 -20.52 3.65 -17.18
CA VAL A 434 -21.13 2.38 -16.77
C VAL A 434 -22.45 2.62 -16.02
N GLY A 435 -22.49 3.58 -15.09
CA GLY A 435 -23.71 3.94 -14.38
C GLY A 435 -24.80 4.51 -15.32
N ALA A 436 -24.42 5.34 -16.29
CA ALA A 436 -25.36 5.85 -17.30
C ALA A 436 -25.92 4.74 -18.19
N LEU A 437 -25.09 3.76 -18.58
CA LEU A 437 -25.53 2.61 -19.36
C LEU A 437 -26.51 1.74 -18.57
N ALA A 438 -26.19 1.41 -17.32
CA ALA A 438 -27.07 0.63 -16.44
C ALA A 438 -28.42 1.34 -16.20
N ALA A 439 -28.41 2.67 -16.03
CA ALA A 439 -29.64 3.45 -15.89
C ALA A 439 -30.48 3.46 -17.17
N ALA A 440 -29.84 3.53 -18.34
CA ALA A 440 -30.52 3.44 -19.62
C ALA A 440 -31.13 2.05 -19.85
N GLU A 441 -30.42 0.98 -19.47
CA GLU A 441 -30.93 -0.40 -19.52
C GLU A 441 -32.13 -0.58 -18.58
N ALA A 442 -32.07 -0.04 -17.35
CA ALA A 442 -33.17 -0.09 -16.40
C ALA A 442 -34.41 0.70 -16.89
N ALA A 443 -34.20 1.86 -17.54
CA ALA A 443 -35.28 2.65 -18.13
C ALA A 443 -35.88 2.00 -19.39
N ALA A 444 -35.12 1.13 -20.07
CA ALA A 444 -35.57 0.37 -21.22
C ALA A 444 -36.21 -0.98 -20.85
N ALA A 445 -36.16 -1.39 -19.57
CA ALA A 445 -36.85 -2.58 -19.12
C ALA A 445 -38.37 -2.36 -19.23
N PRO A 446 -39.11 -3.19 -20.00
CA PRO A 446 -40.54 -3.01 -20.17
C PRO A 446 -41.23 -3.12 -18.82
N ASP A 447 -42.11 -2.17 -18.54
CA ASP A 447 -42.89 -2.11 -17.32
C ASP A 447 -43.65 -3.43 -17.18
N GLY A 448 -43.42 -4.18 -16.10
CA GLY A 448 -43.93 -5.54 -15.87
C GLY A 448 -45.46 -5.62 -15.66
N SER A 449 -46.20 -4.66 -16.20
CA SER A 449 -47.62 -4.44 -16.07
C SER A 449 -48.30 -4.56 -17.44
N SER A 450 -48.44 -5.79 -17.95
CA SER A 450 -49.68 -6.27 -18.56
C SER A 450 -49.50 -7.72 -19.03
N GLY A 451 -50.28 -8.61 -18.43
CA GLY A 451 -50.40 -9.98 -18.89
C GLY A 451 -51.15 -10.08 -20.21
N GLY A 452 -50.85 -11.15 -20.94
CA GLY A 452 -51.79 -11.84 -21.81
C GLY A 452 -51.95 -11.27 -23.22
N GLY A 453 -51.31 -11.92 -24.19
CA GLY A 453 -51.73 -11.84 -25.59
C GLY A 453 -50.58 -12.02 -26.57
N GLY A 454 -50.47 -13.20 -27.18
CA GLY A 454 -49.45 -13.51 -28.19
C GLY A 454 -49.48 -12.52 -29.34
N GLY A 455 -48.38 -11.81 -29.52
CA GLY A 455 -48.13 -10.94 -30.65
C GLY A 455 -46.69 -10.48 -30.58
N THR A 456 -45.90 -10.81 -31.61
CA THR A 456 -44.48 -10.44 -31.74
C THR A 456 -44.31 -8.93 -31.56
N GLU A 457 -43.70 -8.52 -30.44
CA GLU A 457 -43.66 -7.11 -30.02
C GLU A 457 -42.59 -6.28 -30.76
N PRO A 458 -42.97 -5.12 -31.36
CA PRO A 458 -42.08 -4.21 -32.09
C PRO A 458 -40.91 -3.60 -31.29
N TRP A 459 -40.98 -3.56 -29.96
CA TRP A 459 -39.97 -2.87 -29.14
C TRP A 459 -38.60 -3.59 -29.14
N LYS A 460 -38.58 -4.92 -29.31
CA LYS A 460 -37.34 -5.69 -29.48
C LYS A 460 -36.59 -5.33 -30.77
N ILE A 461 -37.33 -4.92 -31.80
CA ILE A 461 -36.75 -4.40 -33.06
C ILE A 461 -36.23 -2.97 -32.83
N ALA A 462 -36.97 -2.12 -32.11
CA ALA A 462 -36.55 -0.75 -31.85
C ALA A 462 -35.25 -0.63 -31.03
N VAL A 463 -35.09 -1.44 -29.97
CA VAL A 463 -33.86 -1.41 -29.14
C VAL A 463 -32.66 -1.99 -29.91
N SER A 464 -32.85 -3.06 -30.68
CA SER A 464 -31.81 -3.59 -31.57
C SER A 464 -31.39 -2.55 -32.61
N VAL A 465 -32.33 -1.81 -33.20
CA VAL A 465 -32.03 -0.77 -34.19
C VAL A 465 -31.27 0.40 -33.57
N VAL A 466 -31.63 0.88 -32.38
CA VAL A 466 -30.94 2.03 -31.75
C VAL A 466 -29.52 1.64 -31.31
N VAL A 467 -29.33 0.47 -30.69
CA VAL A 467 -27.99 0.01 -30.28
C VAL A 467 -27.10 -0.26 -31.49
N THR A 468 -27.65 -0.86 -32.55
CA THR A 468 -26.89 -1.10 -33.79
C THR A 468 -26.57 0.20 -34.50
N PHE A 469 -27.50 1.17 -34.54
CA PHE A 469 -27.30 2.47 -35.20
C PHE A 469 -26.28 3.34 -34.47
N VAL A 470 -26.38 3.48 -33.14
CA VAL A 470 -25.38 4.23 -32.36
C VAL A 470 -24.02 3.56 -32.42
N GLY A 471 -23.98 2.22 -32.35
CA GLY A 471 -22.75 1.44 -32.51
C GLY A 471 -22.12 1.62 -33.89
N THR A 472 -22.91 1.59 -34.98
CA THR A 472 -22.41 1.81 -36.35
C THR A 472 -21.99 3.25 -36.59
N VAL A 473 -22.69 4.24 -36.04
CA VAL A 473 -22.30 5.66 -36.15
C VAL A 473 -20.97 5.91 -35.44
N LEU A 474 -20.75 5.34 -34.26
CA LEU A 474 -19.46 5.45 -33.55
C LEU A 474 -18.33 4.75 -34.30
N LEU A 475 -18.55 3.54 -34.81
CA LEU A 475 -17.59 2.82 -35.64
C LEU A 475 -17.26 3.58 -36.93
N ALA A 476 -18.27 4.17 -37.59
CA ALA A 476 -18.08 4.98 -38.78
C ALA A 476 -17.33 6.28 -38.48
N ALA A 477 -17.59 6.93 -37.34
CA ALA A 477 -16.87 8.13 -36.92
C ALA A 477 -15.38 7.83 -36.61
N VAL A 478 -15.10 6.70 -35.96
CA VAL A 478 -13.72 6.25 -35.70
C VAL A 478 -13.02 5.89 -37.02
N ALA A 479 -13.68 5.14 -37.90
CA ALA A 479 -13.13 4.80 -39.22
C ALA A 479 -12.87 6.04 -40.08
N ALA A 480 -13.78 7.02 -40.06
CA ALA A 480 -13.61 8.31 -40.73
C ALA A 480 -12.43 9.10 -40.14
N ALA A 481 -12.29 9.16 -38.82
CA ALA A 481 -11.16 9.81 -38.17
C ALA A 481 -9.82 9.17 -38.59
N PHE A 482 -9.75 7.83 -38.61
CA PHE A 482 -8.57 7.11 -39.12
C PHE A 482 -8.33 7.34 -40.62
N TRP A 483 -9.37 7.45 -41.44
CA TRP A 483 -9.25 7.72 -42.87
C TRP A 483 -8.74 9.15 -43.13
N PHE A 484 -9.30 10.14 -42.43
CA PHE A 484 -8.92 11.55 -42.56
C PHE A 484 -7.55 11.88 -41.94
N HIS A 485 -7.10 11.13 -40.94
CA HIS A 485 -5.75 11.27 -40.38
C HIS A 485 -4.71 10.38 -41.08
N GLY A 486 -5.08 9.19 -41.56
CA GLY A 486 -4.19 8.28 -42.28
C GLY A 486 -3.87 8.75 -43.72
N GLY A 487 -4.76 9.51 -44.35
CA GLY A 487 -4.60 9.99 -45.72
C GLY A 487 -3.71 11.22 -45.92
N ARG A 488 -3.32 11.93 -44.84
CA ARG A 488 -2.59 13.21 -44.94
C ARG A 488 -1.15 13.21 -44.42
N GLY A 489 -0.63 12.08 -43.91
CA GLY A 489 0.64 12.08 -43.18
C GLY A 489 1.78 11.22 -43.74
N ARG A 490 1.57 10.42 -44.80
CA ARG A 490 2.59 9.45 -45.27
C ARG A 490 3.66 10.03 -46.22
N GLY A 491 3.56 11.28 -46.63
CA GLY A 491 4.56 11.93 -47.50
C GLY A 491 5.64 12.73 -46.76
N ASP A 492 5.29 13.35 -45.62
CA ASP A 492 6.14 14.39 -45.02
C ASP A 492 6.85 13.96 -43.72
N ALA A 493 6.41 12.86 -43.09
CA ALA A 493 7.02 12.36 -41.84
C ALA A 493 8.43 11.76 -42.06
N ASP A 494 8.66 11.10 -43.19
CA ASP A 494 9.97 10.52 -43.52
C ASP A 494 11.00 11.61 -43.92
N ALA A 495 10.54 12.75 -44.45
CA ALA A 495 11.40 13.88 -44.78
C ALA A 495 11.77 14.74 -43.55
N ALA A 496 10.92 14.77 -42.51
CA ALA A 496 11.20 15.45 -41.25
C ALA A 496 12.14 14.64 -40.34
N ALA A 497 12.01 13.31 -40.32
CA ALA A 497 12.91 12.42 -39.58
C ALA A 497 14.35 12.43 -40.14
N ALA A 498 14.51 12.58 -41.47
CA ALA A 498 15.82 12.66 -42.11
C ALA A 498 16.57 13.99 -41.87
N ARG A 499 15.86 15.09 -41.54
CA ARG A 499 16.48 16.39 -41.26
C ARG A 499 16.83 16.62 -39.79
N GLN A 500 16.28 15.82 -38.87
CA GLN A 500 16.53 15.98 -37.43
C GLN A 500 17.76 15.20 -36.93
N PHE A 501 18.39 14.36 -37.78
CA PHE A 501 19.60 13.60 -37.45
C PHE A 501 20.79 13.86 -38.39
N GLY A 502 20.75 14.94 -39.19
CA GLY A 502 21.79 15.28 -40.18
C GLY A 502 22.50 16.60 -39.90
N GLY A 503 23.58 16.55 -39.11
CA GLY A 503 24.53 17.65 -38.89
C GLY A 503 25.19 17.49 -37.51
N GLY A 504 26.50 17.40 -37.34
CA GLY A 504 27.63 17.38 -38.26
C GLY A 504 28.83 16.88 -37.46
N VAL A 505 29.50 15.84 -37.94
CA VAL A 505 30.75 15.34 -37.35
C VAL A 505 31.88 16.13 -38.00
N GLY A 506 32.44 17.06 -37.24
CA GLY A 506 33.62 17.82 -37.62
C GLY A 506 34.59 17.91 -36.43
N ASN A 507 35.66 17.12 -36.52
CA ASN A 507 36.93 17.21 -35.79
C ASN A 507 36.94 17.04 -34.27
N LEU A 508 37.23 15.81 -33.82
CA LEU A 508 38.22 15.60 -32.76
C LEU A 508 38.98 14.31 -33.07
N ALA A 509 40.26 14.51 -33.36
CA ALA A 509 41.20 13.49 -33.74
C ALA A 509 41.73 12.73 -32.50
N THR A 510 41.93 11.44 -32.70
CA THR A 510 43.02 10.63 -32.11
C THR A 510 42.98 10.33 -30.60
N GLN A 511 42.49 9.14 -30.26
CA GLN A 511 43.27 8.15 -29.50
C GLN A 511 42.61 6.76 -29.62
N LEU A 512 43.16 5.96 -30.53
CA LEU A 512 42.92 4.51 -30.62
C LEU A 512 43.74 3.84 -29.50
N VAL A 513 43.09 3.11 -28.59
CA VAL A 513 43.74 2.07 -27.80
C VAL A 513 43.39 0.74 -28.43
N VAL A 514 44.40 0.14 -29.04
CA VAL A 514 44.42 -1.23 -29.56
C VAL A 514 44.57 -2.18 -28.37
N CYS A 515 43.65 -3.13 -28.20
CA CYS A 515 43.91 -4.31 -27.39
C CYS A 515 44.60 -5.34 -28.29
N GLU A 516 45.92 -5.47 -28.14
CA GLU A 516 46.71 -6.54 -28.76
C GLU A 516 46.54 -7.85 -27.99
N ASP A 517 46.37 -8.92 -28.78
CA ASP A 517 46.35 -10.32 -28.39
C ASP A 517 47.80 -10.80 -28.17
N GLY A 518 48.13 -11.14 -26.92
CA GLY A 518 49.47 -11.55 -26.52
C GLY A 518 49.67 -13.07 -26.58
N ARG A 519 50.09 -13.59 -27.74
CA ARG A 519 50.77 -14.89 -27.85
C ARG A 519 52.11 -14.79 -28.59
N GLY A 520 53.18 -15.26 -27.94
CA GLY A 520 54.47 -15.65 -28.52
C GLY A 520 55.65 -14.80 -28.03
N ARG A 521 56.83 -15.35 -27.66
CA ARG A 521 57.50 -16.60 -28.07
C ARG A 521 58.68 -16.99 -27.16
N ALA A 522 59.10 -18.26 -27.33
CA ALA A 522 60.42 -18.89 -27.17
C ALA A 522 60.95 -19.00 -25.72
N ILE A 523 61.35 -20.17 -25.20
CA ILE A 523 62.02 -21.36 -25.77
C ILE A 523 61.19 -22.63 -25.54
#